data_AF-A0A0B5AM73-F1
#
_entry.id   AF-A0A0B5AM73-F1
#
_cell.length_a   1.000
_cell.length_b   1.000
_cell.length_c   1.000
_cell.angle_alpha   90.00
_cell.angle_beta   90.00
_cell.angle_gamma   90.00
#
_symmetry.space_group_name_H-M   'P 1'
#
loop_
_entity.id
_entity.type
_entity.pdbx_description
1 polymer ?
#
loop_
_entity_poly.entity_id
_entity_poly.type
_entity_poly.pdbx_seq_one_letter_code
_entity_poly.pdbx_strand_id
1 'polypeptide(L)'
;MYPLSNKQFYNECTDMAAPYTSVQRSALNADPIALSKFSSDNSNQFSESGHDVTKPKKQTAVIEYDFLKTLNFEELPEWKRTLIILYLLHKTQRRKAFTANKMSEFYTDYHLKLPDNIHFCLYHACERKMMEHHGYNPSGEKTYSLTNKGIDFAAHFIKEEITSEKKNSAIDNELYDFCKEFKQQLVHNEISWMSIQKTIKEQLIAAMFLIKIKMRKDELSSSELQVILAEVFDIQLPEKSIQSAVSRMKPDIKRVRTKKPLRYSITRTGVHSMRKSIELHQE
;
A
#
# COMPACT_ATOMS: atom_id res chain seq x y z
N MET A 1 -0.34 -29.06 25.41
CA MET A 1 -1.52 -28.58 24.64
C MET A 1 -1.04 -28.33 23.23
N TYR A 2 -1.61 -29.01 22.24
CA TYR A 2 -1.18 -28.91 20.84
C TYR A 2 -1.58 -27.55 20.24
N PRO A 3 -0.72 -26.92 19.41
CA PRO A 3 -1.10 -25.71 18.68
C PRO A 3 -2.11 -26.06 17.58
N LEU A 4 -3.23 -25.32 17.54
CA LEU A 4 -4.21 -25.40 16.47
C LEU A 4 -3.54 -25.03 15.14
N SER A 5 -3.66 -25.90 14.15
CA SER A 5 -3.03 -25.72 12.84
C SER A 5 -3.67 -24.57 12.05
N ASN A 6 -2.83 -23.79 11.34
CA ASN A 6 -3.20 -22.69 10.42
C ASN A 6 -4.29 -23.02 9.36
N LYS A 7 -4.70 -24.29 9.23
CA LYS A 7 -5.75 -24.71 8.29
C LYS A 7 -7.17 -24.40 8.74
N GLN A 8 -7.45 -24.26 10.04
CA GLN A 8 -8.81 -23.91 10.50
C GLN A 8 -9.13 -22.42 10.30
N PHE A 9 -8.11 -21.56 10.21
CA PHE A 9 -8.28 -20.12 10.04
C PHE A 9 -8.69 -19.71 8.61
N TYR A 10 -8.37 -20.53 7.60
CA TYR A 10 -8.70 -20.23 6.19
C TYR A 10 -10.13 -20.63 5.82
N ASN A 11 -10.67 -21.70 6.42
CA ASN A 11 -11.97 -22.24 6.00
C ASN A 11 -13.16 -21.35 6.40
N GLU A 12 -13.08 -20.60 7.51
CA GLU A 12 -14.15 -19.66 7.89
C GLU A 12 -14.24 -18.42 6.98
N CYS A 13 -13.21 -18.14 6.17
CA CYS A 13 -13.19 -17.00 5.25
C CYS A 13 -13.53 -17.37 3.79
N THR A 14 -13.51 -18.65 3.41
CA THR A 14 -13.68 -19.08 2.00
C THR A 14 -15.09 -19.57 1.63
N ASP A 15 -15.95 -19.93 2.59
CA ASP A 15 -17.27 -20.51 2.31
C ASP A 15 -18.36 -19.52 1.84
N MET A 16 -17.99 -18.28 1.47
CA MET A 16 -18.95 -17.27 0.99
C MET A 16 -18.65 -16.72 -0.41
N ALA A 17 -17.74 -17.35 -1.17
CA ALA A 17 -17.40 -16.93 -2.52
C ALA A 17 -17.76 -17.99 -3.56
N ALA A 18 -18.98 -17.88 -4.12
CA ALA A 18 -19.39 -18.51 -5.37
C ALA A 18 -20.07 -17.44 -6.27
N PRO A 19 -20.02 -17.59 -7.61
CA PRO A 19 -19.51 -16.53 -8.48
C PRO A 19 -20.57 -15.89 -9.39
N TYR A 20 -20.41 -14.60 -9.69
CA TYR A 20 -21.03 -13.96 -10.86
C TYR A 20 -20.00 -13.86 -11.99
N THR A 21 -20.03 -14.84 -12.89
CA THR A 21 -19.47 -14.73 -14.25
C THR A 21 -20.55 -15.07 -15.25
N SER A 22 -20.92 -14.10 -16.08
CA SER A 22 -21.27 -14.24 -17.51
C SER A 22 -21.82 -12.88 -17.95
N VAL A 23 -21.27 -12.30 -19.02
CA VAL A 23 -21.92 -11.98 -20.32
C VAL A 23 -21.16 -10.68 -20.72
N GLN A 24 -20.55 -10.44 -21.88
CA GLN A 24 -20.63 -10.94 -23.25
C GLN A 24 -19.28 -10.60 -23.93
N ARG A 25 -18.67 -11.57 -24.62
CA ARG A 25 -17.70 -11.29 -25.69
C ARG A 25 -18.45 -11.40 -27.01
N SER A 26 -18.56 -10.29 -27.73
CA SER A 26 -19.00 -10.31 -29.13
C SER A 26 -18.22 -9.27 -29.93
N ALA A 27 -17.54 -9.79 -30.96
CA ALA A 27 -17.23 -9.16 -32.24
C ALA A 27 -16.33 -7.91 -32.26
N LEU A 28 -15.17 -8.06 -32.88
CA LEU A 28 -14.78 -7.23 -34.04
C LEU A 28 -13.65 -7.95 -34.81
N ASN A 29 -14.07 -8.68 -35.84
CA ASN A 29 -13.25 -8.98 -37.01
C ASN A 29 -13.18 -7.72 -37.88
N ALA A 30 -12.00 -7.31 -38.29
CA ALA A 30 -11.78 -6.58 -39.53
C ALA A 30 -10.32 -6.76 -39.98
N ASP A 31 -10.17 -7.24 -41.21
CA ASP A 31 -8.93 -7.58 -41.91
C ASP A 31 -8.05 -6.37 -42.30
N PRO A 32 -6.79 -6.61 -42.72
CA PRO A 32 -5.77 -5.58 -42.91
C PRO A 32 -5.54 -5.21 -44.39
N ILE A 33 -5.50 -3.92 -44.76
CA ILE A 33 -5.06 -3.50 -46.11
C ILE A 33 -4.27 -2.16 -46.11
N ALA A 34 -3.05 -2.26 -46.66
CA ALA A 34 -2.25 -1.34 -47.51
C ALA A 34 -1.72 0.05 -47.03
N LEU A 35 -0.40 0.08 -46.86
CA LEU A 35 0.60 0.85 -47.65
C LEU A 35 0.12 2.06 -48.49
N SER A 36 0.64 3.25 -48.16
CA SER A 36 1.27 4.19 -49.12
C SER A 36 2.19 5.16 -48.36
N LYS A 37 3.51 5.08 -48.57
CA LYS A 37 4.32 6.01 -49.42
C LYS A 37 4.07 7.50 -49.14
N PHE A 38 4.96 8.10 -48.34
CA PHE A 38 5.42 9.46 -48.60
C PHE A 38 6.94 9.54 -48.41
N SER A 39 7.59 9.97 -49.49
CA SER A 39 8.99 10.32 -49.60
C SER A 39 9.17 11.77 -49.13
N SER A 40 10.28 12.07 -48.45
CA SER A 40 11.07 13.28 -48.71
C SER A 40 12.38 13.23 -47.93
N ASP A 41 13.46 13.17 -48.71
CA ASP A 41 14.79 13.58 -48.32
C ASP A 41 14.79 15.03 -47.80
N ASN A 42 15.57 15.31 -46.76
CA ASN A 42 16.46 16.47 -46.80
C ASN A 42 17.62 16.33 -45.81
N SER A 43 18.81 16.25 -46.39
CA SER A 43 20.11 16.41 -45.75
C SER A 43 20.29 17.84 -45.20
N ASN A 44 20.91 17.98 -44.03
CA ASN A 44 21.95 19.01 -43.87
C ASN A 44 22.89 18.75 -42.69
N GLN A 45 24.14 19.10 -42.96
CA GLN A 45 25.37 18.83 -42.24
C GLN A 45 25.67 19.82 -41.10
N PHE A 46 26.48 19.33 -40.15
CA PHE A 46 27.51 19.98 -39.32
C PHE A 46 27.21 21.25 -38.50
N SER A 47 27.47 21.15 -37.19
CA SER A 47 28.34 22.08 -36.45
C SER A 47 28.81 21.39 -35.17
N GLU A 48 30.09 20.98 -35.14
CA GLU A 48 30.82 20.72 -33.90
C GLU A 48 30.97 22.04 -33.14
N SER A 49 30.58 22.05 -31.86
CA SER A 49 31.17 22.97 -30.89
C SER A 49 31.25 22.25 -29.55
N GLY A 50 32.49 22.04 -29.11
CA GLY A 50 32.80 21.44 -27.83
C GLY A 50 32.33 22.34 -26.70
N HIS A 51 31.49 21.78 -25.83
CA HIS A 51 31.40 22.23 -24.46
C HIS A 51 31.50 21.03 -23.52
N ASP A 52 32.56 21.14 -22.71
CA ASP A 52 32.92 20.36 -21.54
C ASP A 52 31.72 19.75 -20.79
N VAL A 53 31.50 18.45 -21.02
CA VAL A 53 30.45 17.69 -20.33
C VAL A 53 30.99 17.26 -18.97
N THR A 54 30.84 18.16 -18.00
CA THR A 54 30.82 17.77 -16.59
C THR A 54 29.69 16.74 -16.40
N LYS A 55 30.07 15.47 -16.28
CA LYS A 55 29.16 14.34 -16.00
C LYS A 55 28.25 14.71 -14.82
N PRO A 56 26.91 14.77 -14.98
CA PRO A 56 26.05 15.02 -13.85
C PRO A 56 25.99 13.75 -12.98
N LYS A 57 26.36 13.95 -11.71
CA LYS A 57 26.15 13.15 -10.50
C LYS A 57 25.27 11.89 -10.65
N LYS A 58 25.92 10.72 -10.71
CA LYS A 58 25.29 9.40 -10.50
C LYS A 58 24.81 9.17 -9.05
N GLN A 59 25.25 9.97 -8.07
CA GLN A 59 24.98 9.74 -6.65
C GLN A 59 23.54 10.05 -6.22
N THR A 60 22.85 11.02 -6.82
CA THR A 60 21.48 11.36 -6.41
C THR A 60 20.47 10.29 -6.82
N ALA A 61 20.71 9.60 -7.92
CA ALA A 61 19.86 8.52 -8.40
C ALA A 61 19.89 7.32 -7.45
N VAL A 62 21.09 6.91 -7.01
CA VAL A 62 21.28 5.76 -6.11
C VAL A 62 20.52 5.94 -4.80
N ILE A 63 20.51 7.16 -4.24
CA ILE A 63 19.80 7.49 -2.99
C ILE A 63 18.26 7.36 -3.16
N GLU A 64 17.70 7.71 -4.32
CA GLU A 64 16.25 7.56 -4.56
C GLU A 64 15.84 6.09 -4.85
N TYR A 65 16.77 5.25 -5.32
CA TYR A 65 16.51 3.82 -5.59
C TYR A 65 16.61 2.94 -4.36
N ASP A 66 17.58 3.16 -3.47
CA ASP A 66 17.62 2.46 -2.18
C ASP A 66 16.42 2.83 -1.30
N PHE A 67 15.91 4.05 -1.46
CA PHE A 67 14.66 4.50 -0.85
C PHE A 67 13.41 3.73 -1.36
N LEU A 68 13.43 3.21 -2.59
CA LEU A 68 12.34 2.34 -3.06
C LEU A 68 12.32 0.98 -2.37
N LYS A 69 13.45 0.52 -1.81
CA LYS A 69 13.51 -0.71 -1.02
C LYS A 69 12.99 -0.52 0.41
N THR A 70 13.06 0.72 0.94
CA THR A 70 12.57 1.05 2.30
C THR A 70 11.09 1.36 2.34
N LEU A 71 10.54 1.90 1.25
CA LEU A 71 9.10 1.96 1.07
C LEU A 71 8.52 0.55 1.06
N ASN A 72 7.29 0.35 1.56
CA ASN A 72 6.45 -0.83 1.31
C ASN A 72 6.05 -0.95 -0.17
N PHE A 73 7.02 -0.71 -1.05
CA PHE A 73 6.91 -0.64 -2.48
C PHE A 73 6.33 -1.94 -3.02
N GLU A 74 6.74 -3.09 -2.47
CA GLU A 74 6.20 -4.40 -2.83
C GLU A 74 4.70 -4.58 -2.56
N GLU A 75 4.12 -3.85 -1.61
CA GLU A 75 2.69 -3.91 -1.31
C GLU A 75 1.85 -3.03 -2.26
N LEU A 76 2.48 -2.17 -3.05
CA LEU A 76 1.78 -1.33 -4.01
C LEU A 76 1.30 -2.15 -5.22
N PRO A 77 0.12 -1.80 -5.77
CA PRO A 77 -0.32 -2.34 -7.05
C PRO A 77 0.77 -2.24 -8.12
N GLU A 78 0.99 -3.33 -8.87
CA GLU A 78 2.12 -3.46 -9.80
C GLU A 78 2.24 -2.29 -10.78
N TRP A 79 1.12 -1.83 -11.34
CA TRP A 79 1.10 -0.71 -12.27
C TRP A 79 1.59 0.60 -11.64
N LYS A 80 1.36 0.82 -10.33
CA LYS A 80 1.88 1.99 -9.61
C LYS A 80 3.38 1.88 -9.43
N ARG A 81 3.88 0.69 -9.05
CA ARG A 81 5.33 0.42 -8.95
C ARG A 81 6.03 0.74 -10.26
N THR A 82 5.50 0.22 -11.36
CA THR A 82 6.03 0.44 -12.72
C THR A 82 6.07 1.93 -13.05
N LEU A 83 5.00 2.67 -12.75
CA LEU A 83 4.93 4.11 -12.98
C LEU A 83 5.97 4.91 -12.17
N ILE A 84 6.16 4.55 -10.89
CA ILE A 84 7.12 5.21 -9.99
C ILE A 84 8.55 4.99 -10.50
N ILE A 85 8.90 3.75 -10.88
CA ILE A 85 10.22 3.44 -11.44
C ILE A 85 10.45 4.21 -12.74
N LEU A 86 9.45 4.25 -13.62
CA LEU A 86 9.51 5.06 -14.84
C LEU A 86 9.77 6.53 -14.56
N TYR A 87 9.11 7.10 -13.54
CA TYR A 87 9.33 8.48 -13.12
C TYR A 87 10.76 8.72 -12.63
N LEU A 88 11.29 7.82 -11.82
CA LEU A 88 12.68 7.91 -11.36
C LEU A 88 13.66 7.80 -12.52
N LEU A 89 13.43 6.89 -13.47
CA LEU A 89 14.26 6.77 -14.67
C LEU A 89 14.18 8.04 -15.54
N HIS A 90 12.98 8.60 -15.68
CA HIS A 90 12.78 9.86 -16.39
C HIS A 90 13.57 11.00 -15.74
N LYS A 91 13.55 11.10 -14.41
CA LYS A 91 14.24 12.14 -13.64
C LYS A 91 15.76 11.95 -13.65
N THR A 92 16.25 10.73 -13.50
CA THR A 92 17.68 10.43 -13.31
C THR A 92 18.44 10.29 -14.62
N GLN A 93 17.83 9.66 -15.63
CA GLN A 93 18.48 9.38 -16.92
C GLN A 93 18.01 10.32 -18.03
N ARG A 94 17.08 11.25 -17.74
CA ARG A 94 16.45 12.15 -18.72
C ARG A 94 15.83 11.43 -19.92
N ARG A 95 15.54 10.12 -19.79
CA ARG A 95 14.89 9.33 -20.83
C ARG A 95 13.42 9.72 -20.90
N LYS A 96 12.97 10.10 -22.09
CA LYS A 96 11.56 10.52 -22.32
C LYS A 96 10.67 9.36 -22.74
N ALA A 97 11.24 8.28 -23.24
CA ALA A 97 10.49 7.16 -23.80
C ALA A 97 11.08 5.81 -23.38
N PHE A 98 10.19 4.84 -23.17
CA PHE A 98 10.49 3.52 -22.62
C PHE A 98 9.72 2.44 -23.36
N THR A 99 10.32 1.25 -23.46
CA THR A 99 9.65 0.03 -23.96
C THR A 99 9.51 -0.98 -22.82
N ALA A 100 8.64 -1.96 -22.99
CA ALA A 100 8.43 -3.01 -22.00
C ALA A 100 9.73 -3.78 -21.70
N ASN A 101 10.50 -4.14 -22.73
CA ASN A 101 11.76 -4.85 -22.57
C ASN A 101 12.80 -4.04 -21.79
N LYS A 102 12.98 -2.76 -22.14
CA LYS A 102 13.86 -1.88 -21.36
C LYS A 102 13.41 -1.74 -19.92
N MET A 103 12.10 -1.72 -19.67
CA MET A 103 11.59 -1.71 -18.31
C MET A 103 11.92 -3.00 -17.56
N SER A 104 11.76 -4.16 -18.19
CA SER A 104 12.15 -5.45 -17.59
C SER A 104 13.64 -5.52 -17.27
N GLU A 105 14.49 -5.01 -18.17
CA GLU A 105 15.94 -4.86 -17.92
C GLU A 105 16.18 -4.00 -16.67
N PHE A 106 15.50 -2.86 -16.53
CA PHE A 106 15.64 -2.01 -15.35
C PHE A 106 15.20 -2.70 -14.05
N TYR A 107 14.13 -3.49 -14.05
CA TYR A 107 13.79 -4.26 -12.85
C TYR A 107 14.91 -5.23 -12.45
N THR A 108 15.54 -5.86 -13.45
CA THR A 108 16.62 -6.82 -13.25
C THR A 108 17.90 -6.12 -12.75
N ASP A 109 18.32 -5.05 -13.43
CA ASP A 109 19.55 -4.29 -13.11
C ASP A 109 19.54 -3.72 -11.69
N TYR A 110 18.36 -3.39 -11.18
CA TYR A 110 18.19 -2.79 -9.85
C TYR A 110 17.75 -3.80 -8.78
N HIS A 111 17.74 -5.10 -9.10
CA HIS A 111 17.32 -6.17 -8.19
C HIS A 111 15.92 -5.96 -7.59
N LEU A 112 14.99 -5.46 -8.40
CA LEU A 112 13.59 -5.26 -8.02
C LEU A 112 12.74 -6.43 -8.53
N LYS A 113 11.67 -6.76 -7.80
CA LYS A 113 10.71 -7.77 -8.25
C LYS A 113 10.01 -7.29 -9.53
N LEU A 114 10.25 -7.99 -10.64
CA LEU A 114 9.57 -7.76 -11.91
C LEU A 114 8.05 -8.01 -11.73
N PRO A 115 7.18 -7.16 -12.28
CA PRO A 115 5.74 -7.42 -12.27
C PRO A 115 5.39 -8.66 -13.10
N ASP A 116 4.33 -9.38 -12.70
CA ASP A 116 3.90 -10.61 -13.38
C ASP A 116 3.56 -10.35 -14.85
N ASN A 117 3.04 -9.15 -15.16
CA ASN A 117 2.77 -8.72 -16.52
C ASN A 117 3.07 -7.23 -16.72
N ILE A 118 4.27 -6.93 -17.22
CA ILE A 118 4.72 -5.55 -17.43
C ILE A 118 3.90 -4.81 -18.50
N HIS A 119 3.45 -5.52 -19.55
CA HIS A 119 2.61 -4.93 -20.59
C HIS A 119 1.25 -4.51 -20.03
N PHE A 120 0.67 -5.31 -19.14
CA PHE A 120 -0.58 -5.00 -18.47
C PHE A 120 -0.42 -3.79 -17.52
N CYS A 121 0.72 -3.69 -16.83
CA CYS A 121 1.04 -2.52 -16.02
C CYS A 121 1.10 -1.23 -16.86
N LEU A 122 1.82 -1.26 -17.99
CA LEU A 122 1.93 -0.12 -18.92
C LEU A 122 0.57 0.25 -19.49
N TYR A 123 -0.23 -0.74 -19.90
CA TYR A 123 -1.59 -0.52 -20.37
C TYR A 123 -2.45 0.19 -19.32
N HIS A 124 -2.40 -0.25 -18.06
CA HIS A 124 -3.14 0.37 -16.96
C HIS A 124 -2.70 1.79 -16.63
N ALA A 125 -1.41 2.11 -16.81
CA ALA A 125 -0.91 3.47 -16.67
C ALA A 125 -1.41 4.38 -17.82
N CYS A 126 -1.50 3.84 -19.03
CA CYS A 126 -2.09 4.53 -20.19
C CYS A 126 -3.59 4.79 -20.04
N GLU A 127 -4.38 3.79 -19.64
CA GLU A 127 -5.82 3.94 -19.36
C GLU A 127 -6.11 5.07 -18.35
N ARG A 128 -5.19 5.27 -17.39
CA ARG A 128 -5.30 6.31 -16.35
C ARG A 128 -4.76 7.68 -16.79
N LYS A 129 -4.31 7.80 -18.04
CA LYS A 129 -3.68 9.00 -18.63
C LYS A 129 -2.40 9.44 -17.89
N MET A 130 -1.74 8.51 -17.21
CA MET A 130 -0.46 8.76 -16.53
C MET A 130 0.72 8.47 -17.47
N MET A 131 0.47 7.70 -18.52
CA MET A 131 1.39 7.44 -19.61
C MET A 131 0.68 7.58 -20.95
N GLU A 132 1.47 7.79 -22.01
CA GLU A 132 1.01 7.84 -23.39
C GLU A 132 1.83 6.89 -24.26
N HIS A 133 1.16 6.28 -25.24
CA HIS A 133 1.78 5.41 -26.23
C HIS A 133 2.03 6.20 -27.52
N HIS A 134 3.29 6.21 -27.97
CA HIS A 134 3.75 7.02 -29.12
C HIS A 134 3.93 6.22 -30.40
N GLY A 135 3.63 4.93 -30.39
CA GLY A 135 3.86 4.02 -31.52
C GLY A 135 4.95 2.99 -31.24
N TYR A 136 5.55 2.48 -32.30
CA TYR A 136 6.50 1.38 -32.23
C TYR A 136 7.93 1.86 -32.51
N ASN A 137 8.91 1.31 -31.80
CA ASN A 137 10.32 1.53 -32.10
C ASN A 137 10.72 0.74 -33.37
N PRO A 138 11.94 0.95 -33.92
CA PRO A 138 12.40 0.22 -35.10
C PRO A 138 12.43 -1.30 -34.95
N SER A 139 12.48 -1.81 -33.70
CA SER A 139 12.42 -3.23 -33.37
C SER A 139 10.99 -3.76 -33.22
N GLY A 140 9.96 -2.94 -33.49
CA GLY A 140 8.54 -3.33 -33.40
C GLY A 140 7.96 -3.31 -31.98
N GLU A 141 8.64 -2.72 -31.01
CA GLU A 141 8.17 -2.64 -29.62
C GLU A 141 7.36 -1.36 -29.35
N LYS A 142 6.26 -1.49 -28.62
CA LYS A 142 5.48 -0.34 -28.16
C LYS A 142 6.33 0.58 -27.29
N THR A 143 6.29 1.87 -27.61
CA THR A 143 7.04 2.93 -26.95
C THR A 143 6.09 3.83 -26.16
N TYR A 144 6.45 4.09 -24.91
CA TYR A 144 5.62 4.81 -23.96
C TYR A 144 6.39 5.97 -23.33
N SER A 145 5.71 7.07 -22.99
CA SER A 145 6.24 8.14 -22.15
C SER A 145 5.35 8.42 -20.96
N LEU A 146 5.90 9.07 -19.93
CA LEU A 146 5.08 9.68 -18.89
C LEU A 146 4.38 10.93 -19.43
N THR A 147 3.17 11.17 -18.93
CA THR A 147 2.49 12.46 -19.08
C THR A 147 2.84 13.35 -17.88
N ASN A 148 2.55 14.65 -17.98
CA ASN A 148 2.66 15.56 -16.82
C ASN A 148 1.86 15.05 -15.62
N LYS A 149 0.66 14.49 -15.86
CA LYS A 149 -0.17 13.87 -14.82
C LYS A 149 0.53 12.68 -14.14
N GLY A 150 1.21 11.83 -14.91
CA GLY A 150 1.97 10.71 -14.37
C GLY A 150 3.17 11.17 -13.55
N ILE A 151 3.87 12.21 -14.01
CA ILE A 151 4.98 12.86 -13.31
C ILE A 151 4.50 13.43 -11.97
N ASP A 152 3.43 14.23 -11.98
CA ASP A 152 2.88 14.86 -10.78
C ASP A 152 2.40 13.82 -9.77
N PHE A 153 1.72 12.78 -10.25
CA PHE A 153 1.28 11.68 -9.39
C PHE A 153 2.45 10.96 -8.71
N ALA A 154 3.48 10.57 -9.47
CA ALA A 154 4.63 9.86 -8.93
C ALA A 154 5.45 10.75 -7.98
N ALA A 155 5.66 12.01 -8.34
CA ALA A 155 6.37 12.98 -7.51
C ALA A 155 5.63 13.23 -6.18
N HIS A 156 4.31 13.40 -6.23
CA HIS A 156 3.49 13.56 -5.03
C HIS A 156 3.52 12.33 -4.16
N PHE A 157 3.36 11.14 -4.75
CA PHE A 157 3.41 9.87 -4.03
C PHE A 157 4.74 9.70 -3.29
N ILE A 158 5.87 9.86 -3.97
CA ILE A 158 7.19 9.77 -3.35
C ILE A 158 7.33 10.79 -2.22
N LYS A 159 6.89 12.04 -2.43
CA LYS A 159 6.97 13.09 -1.41
C LYS A 159 6.10 12.78 -0.18
N GLU A 160 4.87 12.31 -0.38
CA GLU A 160 3.98 11.92 0.70
C GLU A 160 4.56 10.76 1.50
N GLU A 161 5.13 9.75 0.84
CA GLU A 161 5.73 8.61 1.52
C GLU A 161 7.01 9.00 2.28
N ILE A 162 7.91 9.80 1.70
CA ILE A 162 9.09 10.36 2.42
C ILE A 162 8.64 11.14 3.67
N THR A 163 7.55 11.90 3.55
CA THR A 163 7.00 12.69 4.67
C THR A 163 6.30 11.80 5.68
N SER A 164 5.68 10.71 5.22
CA SER A 164 4.97 9.74 6.05
C SER A 164 5.92 8.83 6.80
N GLU A 165 7.05 8.40 6.25
CA GLU A 165 8.10 7.69 7.01
C GLU A 165 8.68 8.53 8.15
N LYS A 166 8.93 9.82 7.89
CA LYS A 166 9.39 10.76 8.95
C LYS A 166 8.32 11.01 10.01
N LYS A 167 7.03 10.95 9.66
CA LYS A 167 5.94 11.02 10.64
C LYS A 167 5.73 9.69 11.35
N ASN A 168 5.82 8.57 10.65
CA ASN A 168 5.62 7.22 11.19
C ASN A 168 6.72 6.88 12.20
N SER A 169 7.99 7.19 11.92
CA SER A 169 9.08 7.02 12.92
C SER A 169 8.90 7.83 14.21
N ALA A 170 8.31 9.02 14.15
CA ALA A 170 7.96 9.81 15.35
C ALA A 170 6.70 9.29 16.04
N ILE A 171 5.67 8.93 15.27
CA ILE A 171 4.41 8.34 15.75
C ILE A 171 4.66 6.96 16.39
N ASP A 172 5.59 6.17 15.84
CA ASP A 172 5.96 4.85 16.33
C ASP A 172 6.62 5.00 17.71
N ASN A 173 7.55 5.94 17.90
CA ASN A 173 8.16 6.17 19.23
C ASN A 173 7.11 6.61 20.27
N GLU A 174 6.23 7.55 19.94
CA GLU A 174 5.13 7.97 20.84
C GLU A 174 4.15 6.82 21.13
N LEU A 175 3.88 5.96 20.15
CA LEU A 175 2.99 4.81 20.31
C LEU A 175 3.64 3.69 21.12
N TYR A 176 4.94 3.46 20.99
CA TYR A 176 5.69 2.53 21.84
C TYR A 176 5.75 3.02 23.29
N ASP A 177 6.01 4.30 23.52
CA ASP A 177 5.96 4.90 24.86
C ASP A 177 4.55 4.78 25.45
N PHE A 178 3.51 5.05 24.65
CA PHE A 178 2.12 4.82 25.05
C PHE A 178 1.85 3.35 25.42
N CYS A 179 2.35 2.39 24.62
CA CYS A 179 2.17 0.96 24.92
C CYS A 179 2.87 0.57 26.22
N LYS A 180 4.07 1.09 26.47
CA LYS A 180 4.83 0.85 27.70
C LYS A 180 4.09 1.41 28.93
N GLU A 181 3.61 2.65 28.85
CA GLU A 181 2.82 3.26 29.92
C GLU A 181 1.52 2.50 30.15
N PHE A 182 0.80 2.17 29.07
CA PHE A 182 -0.46 1.43 29.16
C PHE A 182 -0.27 0.07 29.82
N LYS A 183 0.79 -0.67 29.45
CA LYS A 183 1.13 -1.97 30.05
C LYS A 183 1.44 -1.86 31.55
N GLN A 184 2.03 -0.76 32.00
CA GLN A 184 2.31 -0.51 33.43
C GLN A 184 1.03 -0.20 34.23
N GLN A 185 -0.02 0.35 33.60
CA GLN A 185 -1.29 0.65 34.25
C GLN A 185 -2.26 -0.55 34.31
N LEU A 186 -1.96 -1.62 33.56
CA LEU A 186 -2.74 -2.85 33.58
C LEU A 186 -2.38 -3.69 34.80
N VAL A 187 -3.40 -4.14 35.52
CA VAL A 187 -3.24 -5.12 36.61
C VAL A 187 -3.31 -6.55 36.05
N HIS A 188 -2.71 -7.51 36.76
CA HIS A 188 -2.55 -8.89 36.27
C HIS A 188 -3.88 -9.57 35.89
N ASN A 189 -4.96 -9.28 36.61
CA ASN A 189 -6.30 -9.77 36.30
C ASN A 189 -6.87 -9.18 35.01
N GLU A 190 -6.54 -7.94 34.62
CA GLU A 190 -6.98 -7.34 33.36
C GLU A 190 -6.28 -7.98 32.15
N ILE A 191 -4.98 -8.26 32.29
CA ILE A 191 -4.21 -9.00 31.27
C ILE A 191 -4.74 -10.44 31.12
N SER A 192 -5.05 -11.09 32.25
CA SER A 192 -5.64 -12.43 32.25
C SER A 192 -7.06 -12.44 31.71
N TRP A 193 -7.87 -11.43 32.01
CA TRP A 193 -9.22 -11.29 31.45
C TRP A 193 -9.20 -11.13 29.93
N MET A 194 -8.19 -10.44 29.40
CA MET A 194 -7.98 -10.31 27.96
C MET A 194 -7.70 -11.67 27.28
N SER A 195 -6.92 -12.55 27.90
CA SER A 195 -6.60 -13.87 27.33
C SER A 195 -7.79 -14.86 27.32
N ILE A 196 -8.82 -14.59 28.12
CA ILE A 196 -10.06 -15.39 28.17
C ILE A 196 -11.00 -15.04 27.00
N GLN A 197 -10.85 -13.87 26.38
CA GLN A 197 -11.69 -13.46 25.24
C GLN A 197 -11.44 -14.37 24.03
N LYS A 198 -12.49 -15.03 23.54
CA LYS A 198 -12.39 -16.11 22.54
C LYS A 198 -12.38 -15.61 21.12
N THR A 199 -13.01 -14.47 20.87
CA THR A 199 -13.16 -13.91 19.52
C THR A 199 -12.34 -12.65 19.34
N ILE A 200 -11.89 -12.41 18.10
CA ILE A 200 -11.23 -11.14 17.70
C ILE A 200 -12.12 -9.94 18.05
N LYS A 201 -13.45 -10.11 17.90
CA LYS A 201 -14.43 -9.09 18.27
C LYS A 201 -14.29 -8.73 19.75
N GLU A 202 -14.40 -9.72 20.64
CA GLU A 202 -14.31 -9.51 22.09
C GLU A 202 -12.97 -8.89 22.49
N GLN A 203 -11.87 -9.41 21.94
CA GLN A 203 -10.53 -8.87 22.16
C GLN A 203 -10.44 -7.39 21.77
N LEU A 204 -10.93 -7.02 20.59
CA LEU A 204 -10.90 -5.62 20.14
C LEU A 204 -11.74 -4.69 21.03
N ILE A 205 -12.94 -5.12 21.45
CA ILE A 205 -13.77 -4.29 22.36
C ILE A 205 -13.10 -4.17 23.73
N ALA A 206 -12.57 -5.28 24.27
CA ALA A 206 -11.88 -5.31 25.55
C ALA A 206 -10.65 -4.39 25.55
N ALA A 207 -9.80 -4.47 24.53
CA ALA A 207 -8.64 -3.60 24.37
C ALA A 207 -9.06 -2.12 24.31
N MET A 208 -10.04 -1.77 23.46
CA MET A 208 -10.54 -0.38 23.37
C MET A 208 -11.18 0.11 24.67
N PHE A 209 -11.85 -0.77 25.41
CA PHE A 209 -12.40 -0.46 26.72
C PHE A 209 -11.30 -0.15 27.73
N LEU A 210 -10.30 -1.04 27.88
CA LEU A 210 -9.16 -0.85 28.78
C LEU A 210 -8.39 0.43 28.47
N ILE A 211 -8.13 0.71 27.20
CA ILE A 211 -7.48 1.94 26.75
C ILE A 211 -8.30 3.17 27.15
N LYS A 212 -9.62 3.14 26.97
CA LYS A 212 -10.50 4.25 27.35
C LYS A 212 -10.48 4.50 28.86
N ILE A 213 -10.51 3.45 29.69
CA ILE A 213 -10.59 3.63 31.15
C ILE A 213 -9.23 3.98 31.78
N LYS A 214 -8.12 3.43 31.28
CA LYS A 214 -6.78 3.66 31.83
C LYS A 214 -6.14 4.91 31.25
N MET A 215 -6.09 4.98 29.91
CA MET A 215 -5.35 6.02 29.19
C MET A 215 -6.22 7.20 28.78
N ARG A 216 -7.54 7.14 28.98
CA ARG A 216 -8.51 8.18 28.56
C ARG A 216 -8.44 8.52 27.07
N LYS A 217 -7.93 7.60 26.25
CA LYS A 217 -7.82 7.76 24.79
C LYS A 217 -9.09 7.23 24.13
N ASP A 218 -9.86 8.14 23.54
CA ASP A 218 -11.20 7.83 23.01
C ASP A 218 -11.21 7.27 21.58
N GLU A 219 -10.14 7.50 20.83
CA GLU A 219 -10.09 7.22 19.40
C GLU A 219 -8.75 6.60 19.01
N LEU A 220 -8.82 5.55 18.21
CA LEU A 220 -7.67 4.80 17.71
C LEU A 220 -7.85 4.48 16.23
N SER A 221 -6.77 4.50 15.46
CA SER A 221 -6.72 3.93 14.12
C SER A 221 -6.58 2.39 14.18
N SER A 222 -6.77 1.73 13.03
CA SER A 222 -6.52 0.29 12.90
C SER A 222 -5.06 -0.08 13.15
N SER A 223 -4.13 0.73 12.66
CA SER A 223 -2.69 0.59 12.90
C SER A 223 -2.34 0.78 14.38
N GLU A 224 -2.88 1.81 15.06
CA GLU A 224 -2.66 1.99 16.50
C GLU A 224 -3.16 0.78 17.31
N LEU A 225 -4.34 0.25 16.95
CA LEU A 225 -4.88 -0.95 17.60
C LEU A 225 -4.03 -2.19 17.37
N GLN A 226 -3.48 -2.35 16.16
CA GLN A 226 -2.59 -3.47 15.83
C GLN A 226 -1.36 -3.48 16.74
N VAL A 227 -0.68 -2.34 16.85
CA VAL A 227 0.55 -2.22 17.66
C VAL A 227 0.22 -2.46 19.12
N ILE A 228 -0.86 -1.88 19.65
CA ILE A 228 -1.24 -2.09 21.06
C ILE A 228 -1.57 -3.56 21.34
N LEU A 229 -2.31 -4.22 20.44
CA LEU A 229 -2.63 -5.64 20.57
C LEU A 229 -1.37 -6.51 20.59
N ALA A 230 -0.42 -6.23 19.70
CA ALA A 230 0.85 -6.95 19.64
C ALA A 230 1.73 -6.70 20.88
N GLU A 231 1.99 -5.44 21.22
CA GLU A 231 2.98 -5.06 22.24
C GLU A 231 2.49 -5.26 23.69
N VAL A 232 1.19 -5.08 23.92
CA VAL A 232 0.61 -5.11 25.27
C VAL A 232 0.00 -6.47 25.58
N PHE A 233 -0.69 -7.08 24.61
CA PHE A 233 -1.47 -8.30 24.83
C PHE A 233 -0.92 -9.53 24.11
N ASP A 234 0.19 -9.40 23.36
CA ASP A 234 0.77 -10.48 22.55
C ASP A 234 -0.21 -11.08 21.52
N ILE A 235 -1.10 -10.24 20.99
CA ILE A 235 -2.11 -10.62 20.00
C ILE A 235 -1.69 -10.10 18.62
N GLN A 236 -1.20 -11.00 17.79
CA GLN A 236 -0.76 -10.70 16.43
C GLN A 236 -1.93 -10.78 15.45
N LEU A 237 -2.38 -9.62 14.95
CA LEU A 237 -3.44 -9.52 13.95
C LEU A 237 -3.02 -8.56 12.81
N PRO A 238 -3.28 -8.89 11.54
CA PRO A 238 -3.04 -7.96 10.44
C PRO A 238 -3.91 -6.71 10.55
N GLU A 239 -3.37 -5.53 10.22
CA GLU A 239 -4.10 -4.26 10.25
C GLU A 239 -5.44 -4.34 9.50
N LYS A 240 -5.42 -4.93 8.29
CA LYS A 240 -6.61 -5.07 7.44
C LYS A 240 -7.72 -5.89 8.11
N SER A 241 -7.33 -6.93 8.87
CA SER A 241 -8.27 -7.76 9.62
C SER A 241 -8.91 -6.97 10.76
N ILE A 242 -8.10 -6.20 11.50
CA ILE A 242 -8.58 -5.30 12.54
C ILE A 242 -9.55 -4.28 11.94
N GLN A 243 -9.15 -3.58 10.88
CA GLN A 243 -9.96 -2.57 10.19
C GLN A 243 -11.32 -3.13 9.74
N SER A 244 -11.33 -4.33 9.17
CA SER A 244 -12.55 -5.04 8.77
C SER A 244 -13.45 -5.35 9.97
N ALA A 245 -12.88 -5.90 11.04
CA ALA A 245 -13.59 -6.26 12.27
C ALA A 245 -14.23 -5.02 12.91
N VAL A 246 -13.45 -3.98 13.23
CA VAL A 246 -13.97 -2.77 13.89
C VAL A 246 -15.03 -2.03 13.07
N SER A 247 -15.00 -2.18 11.74
CA SER A 247 -16.01 -1.59 10.86
C SER A 247 -17.38 -2.29 10.94
N ARG A 248 -17.40 -3.58 11.34
CA ARG A 248 -18.60 -4.41 11.50
C ARG A 248 -19.12 -4.46 12.94
N MET A 249 -18.39 -3.94 13.91
CA MET A 249 -18.67 -4.05 15.35
C MET A 249 -19.69 -3.03 15.89
N LYS A 250 -20.69 -2.66 15.08
CA LYS A 250 -21.81 -1.85 15.58
C LYS A 250 -22.76 -2.74 16.41
N PRO A 251 -23.36 -2.24 17.50
CA PRO A 251 -23.31 -0.87 18.01
C PRO A 251 -22.13 -0.56 18.95
N ASP A 252 -21.27 -1.53 19.25
CA ASP A 252 -20.24 -1.43 20.30
C ASP A 252 -19.09 -0.48 19.94
N ILE A 253 -18.75 -0.39 18.65
CA ILE A 253 -17.73 0.52 18.11
C ILE A 253 -18.35 1.40 17.03
N LYS A 254 -17.97 2.68 17.01
CA LYS A 254 -18.33 3.64 15.97
C LYS A 254 -17.12 4.13 15.20
N ARG A 255 -17.33 4.33 13.90
CA ARG A 255 -16.38 4.97 12.99
C ARG A 255 -16.43 6.51 13.15
N VAL A 256 -15.29 7.15 13.38
CA VAL A 256 -15.16 8.61 13.46
C VAL A 256 -14.83 9.15 12.06
N ARG A 257 -15.83 9.72 11.37
CA ARG A 257 -15.75 10.06 9.94
C ARG A 257 -14.89 11.28 9.61
N THR A 258 -14.59 12.13 10.59
CA THR A 258 -13.93 13.44 10.37
C THR A 258 -12.41 13.40 10.36
N LYS A 259 -11.78 12.24 10.65
CA LYS A 259 -10.32 12.13 10.77
C LYS A 259 -9.73 11.24 9.66
N LYS A 260 -8.59 11.67 9.13
CA LYS A 260 -7.67 10.88 8.30
C LYS A 260 -6.33 10.75 9.06
N PRO A 261 -5.77 9.54 9.24
CA PRO A 261 -6.34 8.23 8.87
C PRO A 261 -7.62 7.91 9.65
N LEU A 262 -8.35 6.89 9.19
CA LEU A 262 -9.65 6.55 9.75
C LEU A 262 -9.53 6.07 11.20
N ARG A 263 -10.40 6.57 12.08
CA ARG A 263 -10.39 6.23 13.52
C ARG A 263 -11.69 5.62 13.99
N TYR A 264 -11.59 4.89 15.10
CA TYR A 264 -12.64 4.13 15.73
C TYR A 264 -12.72 4.49 17.22
N SER A 265 -13.93 4.48 17.77
CA SER A 265 -14.18 4.78 19.17
C SER A 265 -15.19 3.79 19.76
N ILE A 266 -14.93 3.30 20.97
CA ILE A 266 -15.90 2.47 21.69
C ILE A 266 -17.10 3.32 22.11
N THR A 267 -18.31 2.81 21.87
CA THR A 267 -19.55 3.51 22.21
C THR A 267 -19.92 3.29 23.67
N ARG A 268 -20.93 4.03 24.16
CA ARG A 268 -21.49 3.78 25.51
C ARG A 268 -22.02 2.35 25.65
N THR A 269 -22.61 1.80 24.59
CA THR A 269 -23.08 0.42 24.55
C THR A 269 -21.92 -0.57 24.71
N GLY A 270 -20.83 -0.37 23.96
CA GLY A 270 -19.63 -1.22 24.09
C GLY A 270 -19.01 -1.13 25.49
N VAL A 271 -18.93 0.06 26.07
CA VAL A 271 -18.45 0.26 27.45
C VAL A 271 -19.32 -0.48 28.47
N HIS A 272 -20.65 -0.39 28.35
CA HIS A 272 -21.57 -1.08 29.25
C HIS A 272 -21.46 -2.60 29.12
N SER A 273 -21.35 -3.12 27.90
CA SER A 273 -21.17 -4.55 27.63
C SER A 273 -19.90 -5.09 28.30
N MET A 274 -18.78 -4.36 28.22
CA MET A 274 -17.53 -4.82 28.82
C MET A 274 -17.52 -4.73 30.35
N ARG A 275 -18.14 -3.71 30.95
CA ARG A 275 -18.26 -3.64 32.42
C ARG A 275 -18.97 -4.86 32.99
N LYS A 276 -20.10 -5.23 32.38
CA LYS A 276 -20.84 -6.44 32.76
C LYS A 276 -19.99 -7.71 32.58
N SER A 277 -19.19 -7.77 31.52
CA SER A 277 -18.28 -8.90 31.28
C SER A 277 -17.22 -9.02 32.38
N ILE A 278 -16.60 -7.91 32.80
CA ILE A 278 -15.57 -7.92 33.85
C ILE A 278 -16.16 -8.34 35.21
N GLU A 279 -17.33 -7.82 35.57
CA GLU A 279 -18.03 -8.18 36.82
C GLU A 279 -18.28 -9.69 36.92
N LEU A 280 -18.70 -10.33 35.82
CA LEU A 280 -18.93 -11.78 35.76
C LEU A 280 -17.66 -12.65 35.88
N HIS A 281 -16.47 -12.07 35.74
CA HIS A 281 -15.19 -12.79 35.83
C HIS A 281 -14.43 -12.48 37.14
N GLN A 282 -15.00 -11.66 38.02
CA GLN A 282 -14.46 -11.38 39.35
C GLN A 282 -15.17 -12.19 40.47
N GLU A 283 -16.27 -12.87 40.13
CA GLU A 283 -16.96 -13.88 40.96
C GLU A 283 -16.37 -15.28 40.71
#